data_AF-D4MVG9-F1
#
_entry.id   AF-D4MVG9-F1
#
_cell.length_a   1.000
_cell.length_b   1.000
_cell.length_c   1.000
_cell.angle_alpha   90.00
_cell.angle_beta   90.00
_cell.angle_gamma   90.00
#
_symmetry.space_group_name_H-M   'P 1'
#
loop_
_entity.id
_entity.type
_entity.pdbx_description
1 polymer ?
#
loop_
_entity_poly.entity_id
_entity_poly.type
_entity_poly.pdbx_seq_one_letter_code
_entity_poly.pdbx_strand_id
1 'polypeptide(L)'
;MMVKRSTIYTICLSLCFCQAVIVKISPIYFQNYTIVLRIFLVLGLIMLFPGIKYYLYEKKYFLCNVLIYAMVGSIMLSAIMNKNSYTGSIWVAVTFSLQMIFLMWYCQYLDLSGHARLGIKCLYILIAFYCILSDVLMVVDPHRTFFEWGGHTDMYFVGEKFNVTYLHFLLVVLYFLLNKKKLSKKRLKTTGMVVWLLIVSVYSECSTMVAGTILFILLMCFGKKINNILLKPLFSVIFLVLCDTILILNYSLTQVPAVKMIIENILNETTDLTGRVNIYAKTAMIMNANPLYGVGIDNNYEVSMRLTHAADVQNGILDIILSYGWIGVIILFVFLMYVIKQSQKNDNKVTIYAIYVYIALSIVEITFRQGMYIYFLLTLLCSWSIERRNNV
;
A
#
# COMPACT_ATOMS: atom_id res chain seq x y z
N MET A 1 -15.17 8.54 -34.42
CA MET A 1 -15.65 8.13 -33.08
C MET A 1 -15.32 9.26 -32.10
N MET A 2 -16.28 10.11 -31.72
CA MET A 2 -16.02 11.22 -30.80
C MET A 2 -15.87 10.69 -29.37
N VAL A 3 -14.68 10.82 -28.79
CA VAL A 3 -14.44 10.47 -27.38
C VAL A 3 -15.21 11.46 -26.51
N LYS A 4 -16.08 10.97 -25.62
CA LYS A 4 -16.82 11.83 -24.68
C LYS A 4 -15.84 12.60 -23.79
N ARG A 5 -16.09 13.90 -23.56
CA ARG A 5 -15.25 14.77 -22.70
C ARG A 5 -14.98 14.16 -21.32
N SER A 6 -15.94 13.45 -20.74
CA SER A 6 -15.80 12.74 -19.46
C SER A 6 -14.78 11.60 -19.47
N THR A 7 -14.61 10.94 -20.62
CA THR A 7 -13.62 9.86 -20.82
C THR A 7 -12.21 10.43 -20.83
N ILE A 8 -11.97 11.52 -21.56
CA ILE A 8 -10.66 12.20 -21.59
C ILE A 8 -10.30 12.70 -20.19
N TYR A 9 -11.26 13.34 -19.51
CA TYR A 9 -11.05 13.80 -18.14
C TYR A 9 -10.65 12.65 -17.20
N THR A 10 -11.31 11.49 -17.28
CA THR A 10 -10.97 10.32 -16.47
C THR A 10 -9.54 9.84 -16.76
N ILE A 11 -9.12 9.81 -18.03
CA ILE A 11 -7.76 9.40 -18.42
C ILE A 11 -6.71 10.36 -17.84
N CYS A 12 -6.89 11.68 -18.02
CA CYS A 12 -5.97 12.68 -17.48
C CYS A 12 -5.91 12.63 -15.96
N LEU A 13 -7.05 12.44 -15.29
CA LEU A 13 -7.11 12.32 -13.84
C LEU A 13 -6.40 11.04 -13.36
N SER A 14 -6.60 9.91 -14.03
CA SER A 14 -5.89 8.65 -13.73
C SER A 14 -4.37 8.80 -13.91
N LEU A 15 -3.92 9.58 -14.91
CA LEU A 15 -2.50 9.90 -15.07
C LEU A 15 -1.98 10.71 -13.88
N CYS A 16 -2.66 11.80 -13.51
CA CYS A 16 -2.27 12.61 -12.35
C CYS A 16 -2.22 11.78 -11.07
N PHE A 17 -3.23 10.95 -10.85
CA PHE A 17 -3.29 10.05 -9.70
C PHE A 17 -2.15 9.03 -9.72
N CYS A 18 -1.84 8.43 -10.88
CA CYS A 18 -0.74 7.46 -10.99
C CYS A 18 0.62 8.10 -10.66
N GLN A 19 0.91 9.29 -11.18
CA GLN A 19 2.17 10.01 -10.91
C GLN A 19 2.25 10.52 -9.46
N ALA A 20 1.14 11.01 -8.93
CA ALA A 20 1.11 11.65 -7.63
C ALA A 20 1.09 10.65 -6.47
N VAL A 21 0.44 9.49 -6.64
CA VAL A 21 0.11 8.58 -5.52
C VAL A 21 0.77 7.21 -5.67
N ILE A 22 0.84 6.66 -6.88
CA ILE A 22 1.26 5.26 -7.07
C ILE A 22 2.76 5.16 -7.37
N VAL A 23 3.26 5.95 -8.32
CA VAL A 23 4.62 5.82 -8.84
C VAL A 23 5.58 6.69 -8.05
N LYS A 24 6.63 6.07 -7.51
CA LYS A 24 7.75 6.74 -6.87
C LYS A 24 9.00 6.47 -7.69
N ILE A 25 9.38 7.40 -8.57
CA ILE A 25 10.60 7.26 -9.38
C ILE A 25 11.81 7.51 -8.46
N SER A 26 12.83 6.65 -8.59
CA SER A 26 14.05 6.75 -7.80
C SER A 26 14.84 8.03 -8.15
N PRO A 27 15.44 8.70 -7.15
CA PRO A 27 16.26 9.89 -7.38
C PRO A 27 17.51 9.61 -8.24
N ILE A 28 17.98 8.35 -8.34
CA ILE A 28 19.09 7.96 -9.21
C ILE A 28 18.75 8.17 -10.69
N TYR A 29 17.47 8.02 -11.05
CA TYR A 29 16.99 8.27 -12.41
C TYR A 29 16.47 9.68 -12.59
N PHE A 30 15.86 10.26 -11.55
CA PHE A 30 15.28 11.60 -11.60
C PHE A 30 15.37 12.29 -10.23
N GLN A 31 16.45 13.05 -10.03
CA GLN A 31 16.84 13.64 -8.72
C GLN A 31 15.74 14.49 -8.06
N ASN A 32 14.92 15.19 -8.84
CA ASN A 32 13.87 16.10 -8.35
C ASN A 32 12.44 15.57 -8.57
N TYR A 33 12.24 14.25 -8.55
CA TYR A 33 10.94 13.66 -8.91
C TYR A 33 9.84 14.03 -7.93
N THR A 34 10.21 14.32 -6.68
CA THR A 34 9.29 14.81 -5.65
C THR A 34 8.58 16.11 -6.06
N ILE A 35 9.23 16.99 -6.84
CA ILE A 35 8.61 18.20 -7.38
C ILE A 35 7.57 17.84 -8.43
N VAL A 36 7.92 16.95 -9.37
CA VAL A 36 7.01 16.47 -10.43
C VAL A 36 5.78 15.81 -9.81
N LEU A 37 5.98 14.93 -8.84
CA LEU A 37 4.93 14.28 -8.06
C LEU A 37 3.98 15.32 -7.44
N ARG A 38 4.52 16.37 -6.79
CA ARG A 38 3.72 17.45 -6.18
C ARG A 38 2.96 18.27 -7.22
N ILE A 39 3.52 18.52 -8.40
CA ILE A 39 2.83 19.20 -9.50
C ILE A 39 1.62 18.37 -9.94
N PHE A 40 1.80 17.07 -10.20
CA PHE A 40 0.68 16.19 -10.56
C PHE A 40 -0.37 16.05 -9.46
N LEU A 41 0.05 16.09 -8.19
CA LEU A 41 -0.85 16.09 -7.04
C LEU A 41 -1.74 17.34 -7.04
N VAL A 42 -1.16 18.52 -7.19
CA VAL A 42 -1.90 19.80 -7.25
C VAL A 42 -2.82 19.83 -8.46
N LEU A 43 -2.34 19.44 -9.65
CA LEU A 43 -3.16 19.38 -10.86
C LEU A 43 -4.36 18.43 -10.68
N GLY A 44 -4.14 17.24 -10.12
CA GLY A 44 -5.20 16.26 -9.86
C GLY A 44 -6.25 16.76 -8.87
N LEU A 45 -5.83 17.45 -7.81
CA LEU A 45 -6.74 18.06 -6.84
C LEU A 45 -7.55 19.22 -7.46
N ILE A 46 -6.92 20.07 -8.27
CA ILE A 46 -7.61 21.15 -9.01
C ILE A 46 -8.66 20.56 -9.95
N MET A 47 -8.31 19.48 -10.66
CA MET A 47 -9.26 18.81 -11.54
C MET A 47 -10.51 18.37 -10.77
N LEU A 48 -10.36 17.81 -9.56
CA LEU A 48 -11.45 17.30 -8.73
C LEU A 48 -12.27 18.38 -8.02
N PHE A 49 -11.73 19.60 -7.87
CA PHE A 49 -12.37 20.69 -7.15
C PHE A 49 -13.84 20.98 -7.53
N PRO A 50 -14.26 20.97 -8.81
CA PRO A 50 -15.65 21.22 -9.19
C PRO A 50 -16.66 20.22 -8.61
N GLY A 51 -16.20 19.01 -8.24
CA GLY A 51 -17.04 17.97 -7.66
C GLY A 51 -17.10 17.97 -6.12
N ILE A 52 -16.39 18.88 -5.45
CA ILE A 52 -16.15 18.81 -3.99
C ILE A 52 -17.43 18.76 -3.16
N LYS A 53 -18.48 19.49 -3.56
CA LYS A 53 -19.78 19.48 -2.90
C LYS A 53 -20.37 18.07 -2.88
N TYR A 54 -20.29 17.34 -3.98
CA TYR A 54 -20.80 15.97 -4.06
C TYR A 54 -19.95 15.01 -3.21
N TYR A 55 -18.63 15.17 -3.22
CA TYR A 55 -17.73 14.33 -2.44
C TYR A 55 -17.97 14.45 -0.93
N LEU A 56 -18.27 15.66 -0.45
CA LEU A 56 -18.46 15.96 0.97
C LEU A 56 -19.86 15.61 1.50
N TYR A 57 -20.91 15.92 0.73
CA TYR A 57 -22.30 15.83 1.23
C TYR A 57 -23.01 14.52 0.89
N GLU A 58 -22.49 13.70 -0.02
CA GLU A 58 -23.11 12.42 -0.34
C GLU A 58 -23.00 11.45 0.86
N LYS A 59 -24.15 11.10 1.46
CA LYS A 59 -24.22 10.27 2.68
C LYS A 59 -23.44 8.96 2.57
N LYS A 60 -23.40 8.39 1.36
CA LYS A 60 -22.68 7.16 1.03
C LYS A 60 -21.18 7.21 1.36
N TYR A 61 -20.55 8.38 1.23
CA TYR A 61 -19.12 8.57 1.43
C TYR A 61 -18.77 9.10 2.82
N PHE A 62 -19.75 9.54 3.61
CA PHE A 62 -19.56 10.26 4.87
C PHE A 62 -18.56 9.57 5.82
N LEU A 63 -18.77 8.29 6.13
CA LEU A 63 -17.89 7.59 7.08
C LEU A 63 -16.46 7.43 6.53
N CYS A 64 -16.29 7.21 5.23
CA CYS A 64 -14.98 7.17 4.59
C CYS A 64 -14.27 8.54 4.69
N ASN A 65 -15.00 9.63 4.43
CA ASN A 65 -14.49 11.00 4.55
C ASN A 65 -14.02 11.29 5.97
N VAL A 66 -14.86 11.00 6.97
CA VAL A 66 -14.53 11.21 8.38
C VAL A 66 -13.27 10.46 8.77
N LEU A 67 -13.13 9.19 8.37
CA LEU A 67 -11.96 8.37 8.71
C LEU A 67 -10.68 8.85 8.03
N ILE A 68 -10.73 9.23 6.75
CA ILE A 68 -9.56 9.79 6.03
C ILE A 68 -9.18 11.15 6.62
N TYR A 69 -10.15 12.04 6.88
CA TYR A 69 -9.87 13.34 7.48
C TYR A 69 -9.36 13.21 8.92
N ALA A 70 -9.86 12.27 9.70
CA ALA A 70 -9.32 11.96 11.02
C ALA A 70 -7.87 11.49 10.92
N MET A 71 -7.55 10.61 9.96
CA MET A 71 -6.18 10.13 9.76
C MET A 71 -5.25 11.27 9.32
N VAL A 72 -5.67 12.09 8.35
CA VAL A 72 -4.96 13.30 7.94
C VAL A 72 -4.75 14.27 9.10
N GLY A 73 -5.77 14.44 9.94
CA GLY A 73 -5.67 15.24 11.17
C GLY A 73 -4.61 14.71 12.12
N SER A 74 -4.57 13.39 12.35
CA SER A 74 -3.54 12.74 13.18
C SER A 74 -2.13 12.95 12.61
N ILE A 75 -1.97 12.79 11.31
CA ILE A 75 -0.69 12.96 10.59
C ILE A 75 -0.20 14.40 10.72
N MET A 76 -1.06 15.37 10.44
CA MET A 76 -0.69 16.78 10.47
C MET A 76 -0.46 17.29 11.89
N LEU A 77 -1.28 16.86 12.85
CA LEU A 77 -1.12 17.23 14.26
C LEU A 77 0.24 16.75 14.77
N SER A 78 0.59 15.49 14.48
CA SER A 78 1.89 14.92 14.84
C SER A 78 3.07 15.72 14.27
N ALA A 79 3.03 16.03 12.97
CA ALA A 79 4.08 16.79 12.30
C ALA A 79 4.20 18.23 12.83
N ILE A 80 3.08 18.90 13.13
CA ILE A 80 3.08 20.26 13.67
C ILE A 80 3.67 20.28 15.09
N MET A 81 3.28 19.33 15.95
CA MET A 81 3.77 19.24 17.32
C MET A 81 5.28 18.97 17.40
N ASN A 82 5.86 18.32 16.39
CA ASN A 82 7.26 17.92 16.36
C ASN A 82 8.12 18.70 15.33
N LYS A 83 7.58 19.74 14.68
CA LYS A 83 8.19 20.46 13.55
C LYS A 83 9.61 20.98 13.80
N ASN A 84 9.96 21.27 15.04
CA ASN A 84 11.27 21.80 15.44
C ASN A 84 12.06 20.83 16.33
N SER A 85 11.52 19.65 16.60
CA SER A 85 12.15 18.66 17.48
C SER A 85 13.19 17.82 16.73
N TYR A 86 13.08 17.75 15.40
CA TYR A 86 13.85 16.88 14.52
C TYR A 86 14.13 17.56 13.18
N THR A 87 14.93 16.93 12.32
CA THR A 87 15.40 17.49 11.03
C THR A 87 14.42 17.24 9.88
N GLY A 88 13.36 16.47 10.10
CA GLY A 88 12.37 16.11 9.09
C GLY A 88 11.61 17.32 8.55
N SER A 89 11.31 17.27 7.26
CA SER A 89 10.55 18.34 6.61
C SER A 89 9.05 18.09 6.73
N ILE A 90 8.32 19.04 7.33
CA ILE A 90 6.84 19.03 7.39
C ILE A 90 6.17 18.84 6.02
N TRP A 91 6.87 19.18 4.93
CA TRP A 91 6.39 18.95 3.57
C TRP A 91 6.16 17.47 3.24
N VAL A 92 6.82 16.53 3.93
CA VAL A 92 6.57 15.09 3.82
C VAL A 92 5.16 14.78 4.33
N ALA A 93 4.82 15.25 5.53
CA ALA A 93 3.49 15.08 6.13
C ALA A 93 2.39 15.77 5.30
N VAL A 94 2.64 16.98 4.80
CA VAL A 94 1.72 17.70 3.90
C VAL A 94 1.49 16.93 2.60
N THR A 95 2.56 16.46 1.95
CA THR A 95 2.46 15.70 0.70
C THR A 95 1.66 14.42 0.92
N PHE A 96 1.98 13.67 1.98
CA PHE A 96 1.30 12.43 2.32
C PHE A 96 -0.20 12.64 2.63
N SER A 97 -0.52 13.69 3.38
CA SER A 97 -1.91 14.06 3.69
C SER A 97 -2.72 14.42 2.44
N LEU A 98 -2.14 15.21 1.55
CA LEU A 98 -2.79 15.58 0.28
C LEU A 98 -2.95 14.38 -0.65
N GLN A 99 -1.99 13.45 -0.69
CA GLN A 99 -2.11 12.20 -1.44
C GLN A 99 -3.26 11.33 -0.93
N MET A 100 -3.47 11.27 0.40
CA MET A 100 -4.59 10.53 1.01
C MET A 100 -5.94 11.13 0.62
N ILE A 101 -6.06 12.45 0.63
CA ILE A 101 -7.26 13.16 0.17
C ILE A 101 -7.48 12.91 -1.33
N PHE A 102 -6.41 13.03 -2.14
CA PHE A 102 -6.49 12.82 -3.58
C PHE A 102 -6.95 11.39 -3.92
N LEU A 103 -6.40 10.39 -3.24
CA LEU A 103 -6.79 8.99 -3.38
C LEU A 103 -8.28 8.77 -3.07
N MET A 104 -8.78 9.36 -1.99
CA MET A 104 -10.18 9.28 -1.61
C MET A 104 -11.10 9.93 -2.65
N TRP A 105 -10.83 11.18 -3.02
CA TRP A 105 -11.66 11.92 -3.99
C TRP A 105 -11.59 11.31 -5.39
N TYR A 106 -10.45 10.75 -5.79
CA TYR A 106 -10.33 10.01 -7.04
C TYR A 106 -11.29 8.82 -7.10
N CYS A 107 -11.36 8.00 -6.04
CA CYS A 107 -12.30 6.89 -5.98
C CYS A 107 -13.76 7.36 -5.98
N GLN A 108 -14.09 8.43 -5.26
CA GLN A 108 -15.46 8.99 -5.23
C GLN A 108 -15.87 9.55 -6.59
N TYR A 109 -14.97 10.25 -7.28
CA TYR A 109 -15.20 10.72 -8.65
C TYR A 109 -15.48 9.56 -9.61
N LEU A 110 -14.69 8.49 -9.55
CA LEU A 110 -14.87 7.31 -10.40
C LEU A 110 -16.22 6.62 -10.13
N ASP A 111 -16.67 6.62 -8.88
CA ASP A 111 -17.99 6.12 -8.54
C ASP A 111 -19.08 7.03 -9.09
N LEU A 112 -19.11 8.31 -8.71
CA LEU A 112 -20.15 9.27 -9.10
C LEU A 112 -20.29 9.41 -10.61
N SER A 113 -19.18 9.44 -11.34
CA SER A 113 -19.19 9.59 -12.80
C SER A 113 -19.52 8.29 -13.54
N GLY A 114 -19.62 7.17 -12.84
CA GLY A 114 -19.83 5.85 -13.45
C GLY A 114 -18.62 5.27 -14.17
N HIS A 115 -17.45 5.90 -14.08
CA HIS A 115 -16.23 5.50 -14.79
C HIS A 115 -15.31 4.57 -13.99
N ALA A 116 -15.75 3.96 -12.88
CA ALA A 116 -14.94 3.03 -12.06
C ALA A 116 -14.14 2.01 -12.88
N ARG A 117 -14.79 1.31 -13.82
CA ARG A 117 -14.11 0.33 -14.68
C ARG A 117 -13.09 0.97 -15.63
N LEU A 118 -13.39 2.16 -16.14
CA LEU A 118 -12.47 2.91 -17.00
C LEU A 118 -11.25 3.38 -16.21
N GLY A 119 -11.44 3.94 -15.01
CA GLY A 119 -10.35 4.36 -14.14
C GLY A 119 -9.43 3.20 -13.77
N ILE A 120 -9.98 2.05 -13.35
CA ILE A 120 -9.19 0.83 -13.08
C ILE A 120 -8.41 0.39 -14.34
N LYS A 121 -9.02 0.48 -15.53
CA LYS A 121 -8.33 0.15 -16.79
C LYS A 121 -7.20 1.13 -17.10
N CYS A 122 -7.39 2.43 -16.87
CA CYS A 122 -6.34 3.43 -17.08
C CYS A 122 -5.17 3.19 -16.13
N LEU A 123 -5.44 2.95 -14.85
CA LEU A 123 -4.39 2.60 -13.87
C LEU A 123 -3.65 1.32 -14.25
N TYR A 124 -4.37 0.27 -14.67
CA TYR A 124 -3.73 -0.96 -15.14
C TYR A 124 -2.75 -0.71 -16.30
N ILE A 125 -3.12 0.11 -17.28
CA ILE A 125 -2.26 0.43 -18.43
C ILE A 125 -1.05 1.26 -17.99
N LEU A 126 -1.27 2.31 -17.19
CA LEU A 126 -0.21 3.19 -16.72
C LEU A 126 0.79 2.44 -15.84
N ILE A 127 0.30 1.63 -14.90
CA ILE A 127 1.15 0.81 -14.03
C ILE A 127 1.90 -0.24 -14.85
N ALA A 128 1.26 -0.90 -15.82
CA ALA A 128 1.94 -1.84 -16.69
C ALA A 128 3.11 -1.20 -17.44
N PHE A 129 2.93 0.04 -17.92
CA PHE A 129 4.02 0.80 -18.54
C PHE A 129 5.19 1.00 -17.58
N TYR A 130 4.93 1.43 -16.33
CA TYR A 130 5.98 1.61 -15.32
C TYR A 130 6.67 0.32 -14.90
N CYS A 131 5.92 -0.78 -14.75
CA CYS A 131 6.47 -2.11 -14.48
C CYS A 131 7.43 -2.53 -15.61
N ILE A 132 6.96 -2.51 -16.86
CA ILE A 132 7.80 -2.91 -18.01
C ILE A 132 9.03 -2.01 -18.14
N LEU A 133 8.87 -0.69 -17.98
CA LEU A 133 9.99 0.24 -18.04
C LEU A 133 11.02 -0.03 -16.94
N SER A 134 10.55 -0.29 -15.71
CA SER A 134 11.43 -0.64 -14.59
C SER A 134 12.19 -1.94 -14.86
N ASP A 135 11.51 -2.96 -15.37
CA ASP A 135 12.12 -4.27 -15.65
C ASP A 135 13.14 -4.19 -16.80
N VAL A 136 12.83 -3.43 -17.86
CA VAL A 136 13.76 -3.21 -18.97
C VAL A 136 15.01 -2.48 -18.48
N LEU A 137 14.85 -1.41 -17.69
CA LEU A 137 15.98 -0.65 -17.15
C LEU A 137 16.84 -1.49 -16.19
N MET A 138 16.21 -2.38 -15.43
CA MET A 138 16.90 -3.31 -14.53
C MET A 138 17.83 -4.28 -15.27
N VAL A 139 17.53 -4.61 -16.53
CA VAL A 139 18.35 -5.50 -17.38
C VAL A 139 19.34 -4.71 -18.24
N VAL A 140 18.93 -3.56 -18.76
CA VAL A 140 19.74 -2.77 -19.71
C VAL A 140 20.77 -1.88 -19.02
N ASP A 141 20.46 -1.37 -17.81
CA ASP A 141 21.36 -0.53 -17.02
C ASP A 141 21.58 -1.11 -15.61
N PRO A 142 22.20 -2.31 -15.52
CA PRO A 142 22.40 -2.96 -14.25
C PRO A 142 23.35 -2.15 -13.36
N HIS A 143 24.27 -1.35 -13.88
CA HIS A 143 25.21 -0.57 -13.06
C HIS A 143 24.55 0.52 -12.20
N ARG A 144 23.31 0.94 -12.53
CA ARG A 144 22.51 1.85 -11.68
C ARG A 144 21.71 1.13 -10.61
N THR A 145 21.55 -0.18 -10.73
CA THR A 145 20.81 -1.04 -9.79
C THR A 145 21.77 -1.86 -8.92
N PHE A 146 22.92 -2.25 -9.46
CA PHE A 146 24.00 -3.01 -8.86
C PHE A 146 25.29 -2.16 -8.81
N PHE A 147 25.96 -2.16 -7.67
CA PHE A 147 27.33 -1.68 -7.53
C PHE A 147 28.28 -2.50 -8.43
N GLU A 148 29.32 -1.85 -8.96
CA GLU A 148 30.36 -2.50 -9.80
C GLU A 148 31.05 -3.69 -9.12
N TRP A 149 31.01 -3.77 -7.78
CA TRP A 149 31.65 -4.81 -6.97
C TRP A 149 30.68 -5.93 -6.56
N GLY A 150 29.49 -6.00 -7.18
CA GLY A 150 28.52 -7.08 -6.96
C GLY A 150 27.56 -6.88 -5.78
N GLY A 151 27.46 -5.68 -5.21
CA GLY A 151 26.42 -5.33 -4.22
C GLY A 151 25.21 -4.67 -4.87
N HIS A 152 24.06 -4.60 -4.20
CA HIS A 152 22.87 -3.89 -4.70
C HIS A 152 22.82 -2.45 -4.22
N THR A 153 22.49 -1.50 -5.10
CA THR A 153 22.14 -0.12 -4.69
C THR A 153 20.74 -0.04 -4.05
N ASP A 154 20.03 -1.17 -4.01
CA ASP A 154 18.63 -1.36 -3.61
C ASP A 154 17.60 -0.50 -4.36
N MET A 155 18.03 0.24 -5.39
CA MET A 155 17.23 1.25 -6.08
C MET A 155 16.99 0.88 -7.54
N TYR A 156 15.71 0.75 -7.90
CA TYR A 156 15.20 0.49 -9.23
C TYR A 156 14.64 1.78 -9.84
N PHE A 157 14.17 1.72 -11.09
CA PHE A 157 13.50 2.89 -11.68
C PHE A 157 12.31 3.34 -10.82
N VAL A 158 11.52 2.38 -10.34
CA VAL A 158 10.43 2.62 -9.38
C VAL A 158 10.93 2.35 -7.95
N GLY A 159 11.63 3.34 -7.38
CA GLY A 159 12.03 3.35 -5.98
C GLY A 159 12.85 2.13 -5.56
N GLU A 160 12.72 1.71 -4.31
CA GLU A 160 13.43 0.51 -3.82
C GLU A 160 12.74 -0.82 -4.20
N LYS A 161 13.36 -1.96 -3.83
CA LYS A 161 12.82 -3.31 -4.07
C LYS A 161 11.35 -3.50 -3.64
N PHE A 162 10.92 -2.90 -2.53
CA PHE A 162 9.53 -2.96 -2.09
C PHE A 162 8.60 -2.16 -3.01
N ASN A 163 9.03 -1.00 -3.49
CA ASN A 163 8.20 -0.15 -4.35
C ASN A 163 7.95 -0.83 -5.71
N VAL A 164 8.98 -1.40 -6.34
CA VAL A 164 8.84 -2.08 -7.63
C VAL A 164 8.00 -3.36 -7.52
N THR A 165 8.22 -4.18 -6.48
CA THR A 165 7.49 -5.44 -6.32
C THR A 165 6.04 -5.22 -5.87
N TYR A 166 5.77 -4.24 -5.02
CA TYR A 166 4.39 -3.85 -4.65
C TYR A 166 3.64 -3.19 -5.81
N LEU A 167 4.34 -2.49 -6.71
CA LEU A 167 3.74 -1.97 -7.96
C LEU A 167 3.28 -3.12 -8.87
N HIS A 168 4.11 -4.16 -9.03
CA HIS A 168 3.75 -5.39 -9.75
C HIS A 168 2.57 -6.11 -9.08
N PHE A 169 2.55 -6.18 -7.75
CA PHE A 169 1.44 -6.79 -7.02
C PHE A 169 0.12 -6.02 -7.24
N LEU A 170 0.16 -4.69 -7.21
CA LEU A 170 -0.99 -3.85 -7.55
C LEU A 170 -1.45 -4.09 -9.00
N LEU A 171 -0.52 -4.23 -9.95
CA LEU A 171 -0.81 -4.53 -11.34
C LEU A 171 -1.59 -5.86 -11.48
N VAL A 172 -1.14 -6.89 -10.78
CA VAL A 172 -1.81 -8.20 -10.71
C VAL A 172 -3.23 -8.04 -10.16
N VAL A 173 -3.41 -7.35 -9.03
CA VAL A 173 -4.71 -7.09 -8.42
C VAL A 173 -5.67 -6.36 -9.38
N LEU A 174 -5.21 -5.31 -10.06
CA LEU A 174 -6.01 -4.58 -11.05
C LEU A 174 -6.40 -5.47 -12.24
N TYR A 175 -5.50 -6.33 -12.70
CA TYR A 175 -5.81 -7.29 -13.77
C TYR A 175 -6.94 -8.25 -13.38
N PHE A 176 -6.89 -8.79 -12.15
CA PHE A 176 -7.95 -9.64 -11.61
C PHE A 176 -9.29 -8.90 -11.47
N LEU A 177 -9.28 -7.64 -11.03
CA LEU A 177 -10.47 -6.80 -10.98
C LEU A 177 -11.12 -6.61 -12.37
N LEU A 178 -10.32 -6.34 -13.41
CA LEU A 178 -10.80 -6.10 -14.77
C LEU A 178 -11.34 -7.36 -15.46
N ASN A 179 -10.82 -8.54 -15.11
CA ASN A 179 -11.07 -9.78 -15.85
C ASN A 179 -11.92 -10.81 -15.09
N LYS A 180 -12.53 -10.46 -13.95
CA LYS A 180 -13.28 -11.36 -13.05
C LYS A 180 -14.13 -12.43 -13.77
N LYS A 181 -14.98 -12.03 -14.73
CA LYS A 181 -15.91 -12.94 -15.45
C LYS A 181 -15.23 -13.84 -16.50
N LYS A 182 -13.98 -13.56 -16.86
CA LYS A 182 -13.23 -14.23 -17.95
C LYS A 182 -11.93 -14.87 -17.45
N LEU A 183 -11.70 -14.96 -16.14
CA LEU A 183 -10.47 -15.54 -15.58
C LEU A 183 -10.25 -16.99 -16.02
N SER A 184 -11.29 -17.83 -15.99
CA SER A 184 -11.20 -19.24 -16.44
C SER A 184 -10.84 -19.38 -17.92
N LYS A 185 -11.23 -18.41 -18.76
CA LYS A 185 -10.89 -18.37 -20.19
C LYS A 185 -9.51 -17.77 -20.46
N LYS A 186 -8.92 -17.06 -19.49
CA LYS A 186 -7.63 -16.38 -19.60
C LYS A 186 -6.60 -16.95 -18.62
N ARG A 187 -6.62 -18.27 -18.38
CA ARG A 187 -5.74 -18.94 -17.41
C ARG A 187 -4.28 -18.65 -17.69
N LEU A 188 -3.80 -18.83 -18.93
CA LEU A 188 -2.41 -18.56 -19.30
C LEU A 188 -1.97 -17.13 -18.96
N LYS A 189 -2.75 -16.12 -19.35
CA LYS A 189 -2.41 -14.72 -19.05
C LYS A 189 -2.47 -14.43 -17.54
N THR A 190 -3.42 -15.04 -16.83
CA THR A 190 -3.54 -14.88 -15.37
C THR A 190 -2.33 -15.48 -14.64
N THR A 191 -1.94 -16.70 -15.02
CA THR A 191 -0.74 -17.36 -14.50
C THR A 191 0.51 -16.56 -14.86
N GLY A 192 0.62 -16.09 -16.11
CA GLY A 192 1.74 -15.26 -16.56
C GLY A 192 1.93 -13.99 -15.74
N MET A 193 0.85 -13.30 -15.34
CA MET A 193 0.95 -12.11 -14.48
C MET A 193 1.49 -12.43 -13.08
N VAL A 194 1.09 -13.56 -12.50
CA VAL A 194 1.56 -14.01 -11.18
C VAL A 194 3.01 -14.49 -11.25
N VAL A 195 3.36 -15.23 -12.30
CA VAL A 195 4.74 -15.67 -12.56
C VAL A 195 5.66 -14.47 -12.78
N TRP A 196 5.20 -13.46 -13.52
CA TRP A 196 5.95 -12.21 -13.72
C TRP A 196 6.24 -11.52 -12.38
N LEU A 197 5.24 -11.39 -11.49
CA LEU A 197 5.46 -10.87 -10.14
C LEU A 197 6.48 -11.69 -9.35
N LEU A 198 6.42 -13.03 -9.41
CA LEU A 198 7.39 -13.90 -8.74
C LEU A 198 8.80 -13.70 -9.28
N ILE A 199 8.96 -13.64 -10.61
CA ILE A 199 10.27 -13.43 -11.24
C ILE A 199 10.88 -12.12 -10.76
N VAL A 200 10.12 -11.02 -10.81
CA VAL A 200 10.63 -9.71 -10.35
C VAL A 200 10.95 -9.74 -8.86
N SER A 201 10.11 -10.38 -8.03
CA SER A 201 10.34 -10.46 -6.57
C SER A 201 11.60 -11.26 -6.22
N VAL A 202 11.88 -12.34 -6.95
CA VAL A 202 13.10 -13.15 -6.77
C VAL A 202 14.31 -12.38 -7.29
N TYR A 203 14.21 -11.78 -8.48
CA TYR A 203 15.31 -11.00 -9.07
C TYR A 203 15.70 -9.83 -8.18
N SER A 204 14.72 -9.14 -7.59
CA SER A 204 14.96 -7.99 -6.72
C SER A 204 15.29 -8.37 -5.27
N GLU A 205 15.48 -9.67 -4.97
CA GLU A 205 15.74 -10.20 -3.63
C GLU A 205 14.75 -9.68 -2.57
N CYS A 206 13.46 -9.65 -2.95
CA CYS A 206 12.37 -9.23 -2.08
C CYS A 206 11.63 -10.46 -1.56
N SER A 207 12.25 -11.13 -0.59
CA SER A 207 11.71 -12.32 0.09
C SER A 207 10.31 -12.09 0.68
N THR A 208 10.04 -10.87 1.17
CA THR A 208 8.71 -10.48 1.66
C THR A 208 7.65 -10.55 0.56
N MET A 209 7.90 -10.02 -0.64
CA MET A 209 6.93 -10.12 -1.73
C MET A 209 6.84 -11.54 -2.31
N VAL A 210 7.91 -12.34 -2.27
CA VAL A 210 7.82 -13.77 -2.59
C VAL A 210 6.83 -14.47 -1.66
N ALA A 211 7.00 -14.30 -0.34
CA ALA A 211 6.07 -14.85 0.66
C ALA A 211 4.64 -14.31 0.49
N GLY A 212 4.50 -13.00 0.24
CA GLY A 212 3.20 -12.36 0.00
C GLY A 212 2.52 -12.86 -1.29
N THR A 213 3.29 -13.18 -2.33
CA THR A 213 2.76 -13.76 -3.57
C THR A 213 2.28 -15.18 -3.36
N ILE A 214 3.02 -16.00 -2.62
CA ILE A 214 2.59 -17.36 -2.23
C ILE A 214 1.29 -17.27 -1.42
N LEU A 215 1.23 -16.41 -0.41
CA LEU A 215 0.02 -16.18 0.38
C LEU A 215 -1.14 -15.70 -0.48
N PHE A 216 -0.90 -14.79 -1.42
CA PHE A 216 -1.93 -14.33 -2.36
C PHE A 216 -2.46 -15.48 -3.22
N ILE A 217 -1.60 -16.36 -3.74
CA ILE A 217 -2.01 -17.55 -4.49
C ILE A 217 -2.88 -18.46 -3.61
N LEU A 218 -2.48 -18.72 -2.37
CA LEU A 218 -3.26 -19.53 -1.42
C LEU A 218 -4.64 -18.91 -1.16
N LEU A 219 -4.71 -17.60 -0.94
CA LEU A 219 -5.99 -16.88 -0.76
C LEU A 219 -6.83 -16.90 -2.05
N MET A 220 -6.22 -16.81 -3.22
CA MET A 220 -6.95 -16.90 -4.49
C MET A 220 -7.53 -18.30 -4.74
N CYS A 221 -6.83 -19.36 -4.32
CA CYS A 221 -7.28 -20.75 -4.46
C CYS A 221 -8.29 -21.17 -3.39
N PHE A 222 -8.03 -20.84 -2.12
CA PHE A 222 -8.79 -21.34 -0.98
C PHE A 222 -9.64 -20.28 -0.28
N GLY A 223 -9.41 -18.99 -0.57
CA GLY A 223 -10.09 -17.86 0.08
C GLY A 223 -11.60 -17.95 0.04
N LYS A 224 -12.18 -18.49 -1.05
CA LYS A 224 -13.64 -18.71 -1.15
C LYS A 224 -14.20 -19.57 0.00
N LYS A 225 -13.46 -20.58 0.47
CA LYS A 225 -13.87 -21.46 1.56
C LYS A 225 -13.83 -20.76 2.92
N ILE A 226 -12.91 -19.80 3.09
CA ILE A 226 -12.69 -19.08 4.34
C ILE A 226 -13.26 -17.65 4.34
N ASN A 227 -13.94 -17.22 3.27
CA ASN A 227 -14.54 -15.89 3.16
C ASN A 227 -15.51 -15.58 4.30
N ASN A 228 -16.20 -16.59 4.84
CA ASN A 228 -17.09 -16.44 5.99
C ASN A 228 -16.36 -15.93 7.25
N ILE A 229 -15.06 -16.14 7.33
CA ILE A 229 -14.18 -15.66 8.39
C ILE A 229 -13.52 -14.34 7.96
N LEU A 230 -12.92 -14.29 6.76
CA LEU A 230 -12.22 -13.11 6.24
C LEU A 230 -13.10 -11.85 6.11
N LEU A 231 -14.42 -12.02 6.00
CA LEU A 231 -15.38 -10.92 5.87
C LEU A 231 -15.93 -10.43 7.22
N LYS A 232 -15.46 -10.97 8.35
CA LYS A 232 -15.82 -10.50 9.69
C LYS A 232 -14.91 -9.33 10.08
N PRO A 233 -15.46 -8.11 10.33
CA PRO A 233 -14.65 -6.95 10.69
C PRO A 233 -13.74 -7.19 11.90
N LEU A 234 -14.26 -7.81 12.96
CA LEU A 234 -13.48 -8.10 14.16
C LEU A 234 -12.32 -9.06 13.89
N PHE A 235 -12.53 -10.07 13.03
CA PHE A 235 -11.46 -11.00 12.66
C PHE A 235 -10.31 -10.28 11.95
N SER A 236 -10.59 -9.31 11.08
CA SER A 236 -9.52 -8.54 10.41
C SER A 236 -8.64 -7.75 11.38
N VAL A 237 -9.23 -7.17 12.44
CA VAL A 237 -8.47 -6.46 13.48
C VAL A 237 -7.67 -7.44 14.35
N ILE A 238 -8.29 -8.55 14.78
CA ILE A 238 -7.59 -9.59 15.55
C ILE A 238 -6.41 -10.15 14.75
N PHE A 239 -6.61 -10.44 13.47
CA PHE A 239 -5.55 -10.94 12.60
C PHE A 239 -4.41 -9.93 12.44
N LEU A 240 -4.73 -8.63 12.30
CA LEU A 240 -3.74 -7.57 12.25
C LEU A 240 -2.94 -7.47 13.55
N VAL A 241 -3.60 -7.41 14.70
CA VAL A 241 -2.93 -7.38 16.00
C VAL A 241 -2.04 -8.61 16.19
N LEU A 242 -2.52 -9.80 15.81
CA LEU A 242 -1.74 -11.03 15.89
C LEU A 242 -0.48 -10.96 15.01
N CYS A 243 -0.61 -10.53 13.75
CA CYS A 243 0.54 -10.38 12.85
C CYS A 243 1.59 -9.42 13.43
N ASP A 244 1.17 -8.25 13.86
CA ASP A 244 2.10 -7.22 14.33
C ASP A 244 2.66 -7.47 15.74
N THR A 245 2.13 -8.45 16.50
CA THR A 245 2.63 -8.80 17.85
C THR A 245 3.38 -10.14 17.93
N ILE A 246 3.19 -11.05 16.97
CA ILE A 246 3.68 -12.43 17.07
C ILE A 246 5.20 -12.53 17.24
N LEU A 247 5.98 -11.75 16.48
CA LEU A 247 7.45 -11.75 16.58
C LEU A 247 7.97 -10.95 17.77
N ILE A 248 7.20 -9.97 18.25
CA ILE A 248 7.54 -9.20 19.46
C ILE A 248 7.40 -10.11 20.69
N LEU A 249 6.35 -10.94 20.73
CA LEU A 249 6.05 -11.80 21.87
C LEU A 249 6.86 -13.09 21.88
N ASN A 250 7.12 -13.68 20.70
CA ASN A 250 7.83 -14.96 20.64
C ASN A 250 8.64 -15.13 19.34
N TYR A 251 9.84 -14.55 19.35
CA TYR A 251 10.81 -14.74 18.27
C TYR A 251 11.18 -16.22 18.04
N SER A 252 11.11 -17.09 19.06
CA SER A 252 11.42 -18.53 18.95
C SER A 252 10.52 -19.26 17.95
N LEU A 253 9.39 -18.67 17.53
CA LEU A 253 8.57 -19.19 16.44
C LEU A 253 9.32 -19.30 15.10
N THR A 254 10.32 -18.44 14.89
CA THR A 254 11.19 -18.50 13.69
C THR A 254 12.12 -19.72 13.70
N GLN A 255 12.38 -20.28 14.88
CA GLN A 255 13.24 -21.45 15.07
C GLN A 255 12.47 -22.77 14.98
N VAL A 256 11.14 -22.74 14.80
CA VAL A 256 10.33 -23.94 14.55
C VAL A 256 10.81 -24.59 13.25
N PRO A 257 11.10 -25.90 13.20
CA PRO A 257 11.76 -26.54 12.04
C PRO A 257 11.09 -26.27 10.69
N ALA A 258 9.75 -26.28 10.64
CA ALA A 258 9.01 -25.99 9.42
C ALA A 258 9.14 -24.51 8.98
N VAL A 259 9.11 -23.58 9.94
CA VAL A 259 9.25 -22.14 9.67
C VAL A 259 10.69 -21.83 9.27
N LYS A 260 11.66 -22.38 10.00
CA LYS A 260 13.09 -22.27 9.71
C LYS A 260 13.42 -22.77 8.31
N MET A 261 12.91 -23.93 7.91
CA MET A 261 13.08 -24.46 6.55
C MET A 261 12.54 -23.52 5.47
N ILE A 262 11.38 -22.89 5.70
CA ILE A 262 10.84 -21.91 4.75
C ILE A 262 11.74 -20.68 4.67
N ILE A 263 12.19 -20.15 5.81
CA ILE A 263 13.03 -18.96 5.86
C ILE A 263 14.40 -19.22 5.21
N GLU A 264 15.10 -20.27 5.62
CA GLU A 264 16.47 -20.54 5.16
C GLU A 264 16.50 -21.15 3.77
N ASN A 265 15.63 -22.11 3.46
CA ASN A 265 15.77 -22.89 2.22
C ASN A 265 14.89 -22.38 1.07
N ILE A 266 13.78 -21.70 1.36
CA ILE A 266 12.87 -21.17 0.32
C ILE A 266 13.12 -19.68 0.10
N LEU A 267 13.18 -18.90 1.18
CA LEU A 267 13.39 -17.46 1.09
C LEU A 267 14.87 -17.06 1.00
N ASN A 268 15.78 -17.99 1.32
CA ASN A 268 17.22 -17.77 1.36
C ASN A 268 17.62 -16.65 2.34
N GLU A 269 16.93 -16.60 3.48
CA GLU A 269 17.07 -15.61 4.53
C GLU A 269 17.60 -16.25 5.82
N THR A 270 18.27 -15.47 6.67
CA THR A 270 18.72 -15.97 7.98
C THR A 270 17.59 -15.97 9.00
N THR A 271 17.37 -17.07 9.72
CA THR A 271 16.40 -17.07 10.84
C THR A 271 16.82 -16.18 11.98
N ASP A 272 18.10 -15.86 12.11
CA ASP A 272 18.65 -15.16 13.27
C ASP A 272 18.00 -13.78 13.48
N LEU A 273 17.41 -13.17 12.43
CA LEU A 273 16.67 -11.89 12.45
C LEU A 273 17.29 -10.87 13.41
N THR A 274 18.62 -10.88 13.60
CA THR A 274 19.30 -10.23 14.73
C THR A 274 19.07 -8.73 14.69
N GLY A 275 19.01 -8.16 13.48
CA GLY A 275 18.59 -6.78 13.25
C GLY A 275 17.17 -6.48 13.75
N ARG A 276 16.19 -7.32 13.44
CA ARG A 276 14.77 -7.15 13.86
C ARG A 276 14.55 -7.41 15.33
N VAL A 277 15.24 -8.40 15.90
CA VAL A 277 15.18 -8.68 17.35
C VAL A 277 15.65 -7.47 18.14
N ASN A 278 16.71 -6.78 17.69
CA ASN A 278 17.17 -5.53 18.32
C ASN A 278 16.12 -4.40 18.20
N ILE A 279 15.45 -4.27 17.06
CA ILE A 279 14.35 -3.30 16.88
C ILE A 279 13.21 -3.63 17.85
N TYR A 280 12.75 -4.88 17.90
CA TYR A 280 11.61 -5.31 18.71
C TYR A 280 11.92 -5.30 20.22
N ALA A 281 13.17 -5.51 20.62
CA ALA A 281 13.61 -5.31 22.01
C ALA A 281 13.40 -3.85 22.49
N LYS A 282 13.41 -2.89 21.55
CA LYS A 282 13.20 -1.47 21.82
C LYS A 282 11.77 -1.00 21.59
N THR A 283 10.83 -1.94 21.40
CA THR A 283 9.40 -1.66 21.23
C THR A 283 8.85 -0.71 22.31
N ALA A 284 9.20 -0.93 23.58
CA ALA A 284 8.76 -0.06 24.66
C ALA A 284 9.25 1.39 24.49
N MET A 285 10.48 1.59 24.01
CA MET A 285 11.01 2.95 23.73
C MET A 285 10.26 3.60 22.57
N ILE A 286 9.96 2.83 21.51
CA ILE A 286 9.18 3.30 20.35
C ILE A 286 7.78 3.75 20.80
N MET A 287 7.10 2.94 21.60
CA MET A 287 5.76 3.23 22.11
C MET A 287 5.74 4.43 23.07
N ASN A 288 6.85 4.67 23.78
CA ASN A 288 6.97 5.75 24.76
C ASN A 288 7.56 7.05 24.20
N ALA A 289 8.04 7.08 22.95
CA ALA A 289 8.65 8.27 22.35
C ALA A 289 7.66 9.45 22.30
N ASN A 290 6.45 9.22 21.78
CA ASN A 290 5.31 10.12 21.90
C ASN A 290 4.01 9.29 21.75
N PRO A 291 3.46 8.75 22.86
CA PRO A 291 2.46 7.68 22.79
C PRO A 291 1.17 8.07 22.04
N LEU A 292 0.69 9.29 22.26
CA LEU A 292 -0.62 9.70 21.72
C LEU A 292 -0.54 10.13 20.26
N TYR A 293 0.45 10.97 19.93
CA TYR A 293 0.52 11.66 18.64
C TYR A 293 1.67 11.20 17.77
N GLY A 294 2.63 10.43 18.27
CA GLY A 294 3.83 10.05 17.52
C GLY A 294 4.78 11.23 17.27
N VAL A 295 5.84 10.97 16.52
CA VAL A 295 6.92 11.94 16.22
C VAL A 295 6.77 12.61 14.86
N GLY A 296 5.79 12.21 14.06
CA GLY A 296 5.57 12.65 12.68
C GLY A 296 6.21 11.70 11.67
N ILE A 297 5.52 11.44 10.55
CA ILE A 297 6.09 10.63 9.44
C ILE A 297 7.33 11.27 8.84
N ASP A 298 7.41 12.60 8.89
CA ASP A 298 8.56 13.40 8.49
C ASP A 298 9.82 13.10 9.32
N ASN A 299 9.64 12.68 10.58
CA ASN A 299 10.74 12.42 11.53
C ASN A 299 10.95 10.93 11.83
N ASN A 300 10.08 10.06 11.30
CA ASN A 300 10.07 8.63 11.58
C ASN A 300 11.43 7.96 11.32
N TYR A 301 12.07 8.25 10.18
CA TYR A 301 13.39 7.72 9.82
C TYR A 301 14.47 8.12 10.85
N GLU A 302 14.54 9.41 11.18
CA GLU A 302 15.54 9.94 12.09
C GLU A 302 15.38 9.36 13.51
N VAL A 303 14.15 9.31 14.01
CA VAL A 303 13.87 8.76 15.33
C VAL A 303 14.09 7.24 15.36
N SER A 304 13.72 6.53 14.29
CA SER A 304 14.02 5.09 14.17
C SER A 304 15.52 4.83 14.22
N MET A 305 16.32 5.59 13.47
CA MET A 305 17.78 5.46 13.46
C MET A 305 18.39 5.75 14.84
N ARG A 306 17.88 6.78 15.55
CA ARG A 306 18.34 7.12 16.92
C ARG A 306 17.99 6.05 17.94
N LEU A 307 16.77 5.52 17.89
CA LEU A 307 16.30 4.54 18.87
C LEU A 307 16.87 3.15 18.57
N THR A 308 16.77 2.69 17.33
CA THR A 308 16.96 1.28 16.97
C THR A 308 18.25 1.01 16.19
N HIS A 309 18.89 2.03 15.63
CA HIS A 309 19.96 1.92 14.62
C HIS A 309 19.51 1.27 13.31
N ALA A 310 18.21 1.26 13.04
CA ALA A 310 17.63 0.84 11.77
C ALA A 310 16.87 2.00 11.11
N ALA A 311 16.89 2.00 9.77
CA ALA A 311 16.24 3.01 8.94
C ALA A 311 14.74 3.17 9.25
N ASP A 312 14.13 2.08 9.71
CA ASP A 312 12.74 2.01 10.11
C ASP A 312 12.51 0.89 11.14
N VAL A 313 11.27 0.76 11.62
CA VAL A 313 10.91 -0.16 12.72
C VAL A 313 10.42 -1.54 12.26
N GLN A 314 10.46 -1.84 10.95
CA GLN A 314 10.19 -3.15 10.34
C GLN A 314 8.95 -3.88 10.89
N ASN A 315 7.88 -3.12 11.17
CA ASN A 315 6.59 -3.61 11.65
C ASN A 315 5.51 -2.56 11.36
N GLY A 316 4.35 -3.00 10.90
CA GLY A 316 3.30 -2.10 10.42
C GLY A 316 2.65 -1.26 11.52
N ILE A 317 2.24 -1.86 12.65
CA ILE A 317 1.66 -1.11 13.77
C ILE A 317 2.73 -0.21 14.41
N LEU A 318 3.94 -0.72 14.65
CA LEU A 318 4.99 0.09 15.28
C LEU A 318 5.34 1.32 14.44
N ASP A 319 5.33 1.23 13.10
CA ASP A 319 5.54 2.39 12.23
C ASP A 319 4.44 3.45 12.40
N ILE A 320 3.19 3.03 12.59
CA ILE A 320 2.08 3.94 12.85
C ILE A 320 2.18 4.56 14.25
N ILE A 321 2.52 3.76 15.28
CA ILE A 321 2.72 4.27 16.64
C ILE A 321 3.83 5.32 16.64
N LEU A 322 4.96 5.02 16.01
CA LEU A 322 6.07 5.97 15.91
C LEU A 322 5.64 7.21 15.14
N SER A 323 4.99 7.06 13.99
CA SER A 323 4.66 8.19 13.11
C SER A 323 3.53 9.07 13.62
N TYR A 324 2.44 8.48 14.09
CA TYR A 324 1.17 9.18 14.38
C TYR A 324 0.52 8.78 15.72
N GLY A 325 1.21 7.95 16.52
CA GLY A 325 0.76 7.51 17.83
C GLY A 325 -0.41 6.53 17.81
N TRP A 326 -0.90 6.21 19.01
CA TRP A 326 -2.04 5.31 19.20
C TRP A 326 -3.33 5.82 18.57
N ILE A 327 -3.48 7.14 18.41
CA ILE A 327 -4.64 7.72 17.70
C ILE A 327 -4.68 7.21 16.26
N GLY A 328 -3.54 7.20 15.55
CA GLY A 328 -3.43 6.64 14.20
C GLY A 328 -3.81 5.16 14.13
N VAL A 329 -3.40 4.36 15.13
CA VAL A 329 -3.74 2.93 15.21
C VAL A 329 -5.24 2.70 15.39
N ILE A 330 -5.88 3.45 16.29
CA ILE A 330 -7.33 3.36 16.52
C ILE A 330 -8.09 3.70 15.23
N ILE A 331 -7.69 4.78 14.54
CA ILE A 331 -8.31 5.17 13.26
C ILE A 331 -8.11 4.07 12.22
N LEU A 332 -6.92 3.46 12.12
CA LEU A 332 -6.66 2.34 11.23
C LEU A 332 -7.61 1.17 11.52
N PHE A 333 -7.78 0.77 12.78
CA PHE A 333 -8.64 -0.36 13.16
C PHE A 333 -10.09 -0.10 12.77
N VAL A 334 -10.61 1.09 13.09
CA VAL A 334 -11.98 1.48 12.72
C VAL A 334 -12.14 1.49 11.19
N PHE A 335 -11.14 1.98 10.47
CA PHE A 335 -11.19 2.04 9.01
C PHE A 335 -11.13 0.65 8.37
N LEU A 336 -10.24 -0.24 8.85
CA LEU A 336 -10.19 -1.62 8.41
C LEU A 336 -11.53 -2.32 8.64
N MET A 337 -12.13 -2.17 9.82
CA MET A 337 -13.46 -2.74 10.11
C MET A 337 -14.53 -2.21 9.15
N TYR A 338 -14.53 -0.91 8.87
CA TYR A 338 -15.44 -0.29 7.90
C TYR A 338 -15.27 -0.86 6.50
N VAL A 339 -14.02 -0.96 6.01
CA VAL A 339 -13.69 -1.51 4.69
C VAL A 339 -14.17 -2.95 4.57
N ILE A 340 -13.86 -3.79 5.56
CA ILE A 340 -14.27 -5.21 5.57
C ILE A 340 -15.79 -5.33 5.59
N LYS A 341 -16.50 -4.54 6.40
CA LYS A 341 -17.97 -4.51 6.44
C LYS A 341 -18.55 -4.16 5.07
N GLN A 342 -18.05 -3.11 4.42
CA GLN A 342 -18.53 -2.71 3.09
C GLN A 342 -18.16 -3.70 1.99
N SER A 343 -17.05 -4.41 2.16
CA SER A 343 -16.57 -5.39 1.20
C SER A 343 -17.47 -6.64 1.11
N GLN A 344 -18.37 -6.86 2.08
CA GLN A 344 -19.35 -7.95 2.05
C GLN A 344 -20.21 -7.88 0.78
N LYS A 345 -20.56 -6.67 0.34
CA LYS A 345 -21.28 -6.37 -0.90
C LYS A 345 -20.51 -6.71 -2.18
N ASN A 346 -19.18 -6.89 -2.09
CA ASN A 346 -18.34 -7.08 -3.28
C ASN A 346 -18.46 -8.49 -3.84
N ASP A 347 -18.79 -8.61 -5.12
CA ASP A 347 -18.76 -9.92 -5.76
C ASP A 347 -17.32 -10.45 -5.96
N ASN A 348 -16.33 -9.56 -6.05
CA ASN A 348 -14.91 -9.92 -6.21
C ASN A 348 -14.16 -9.62 -4.91
N LYS A 349 -13.49 -10.64 -4.35
CA LYS A 349 -12.80 -10.55 -3.06
C LYS A 349 -11.28 -10.35 -3.19
N VAL A 350 -10.76 -10.20 -4.41
CA VAL A 350 -9.31 -10.02 -4.69
C VAL A 350 -8.67 -8.91 -3.88
N THR A 351 -9.32 -7.75 -3.74
CA THR A 351 -8.75 -6.63 -2.97
C THR A 351 -8.72 -6.91 -1.47
N ILE A 352 -9.64 -7.73 -0.96
CA ILE A 352 -9.62 -8.19 0.43
C ILE A 352 -8.45 -9.15 0.64
N TYR A 353 -8.21 -10.06 -0.31
CA TYR A 353 -7.03 -10.94 -0.24
C TYR A 353 -5.73 -10.13 -0.27
N ALA A 354 -5.65 -9.07 -1.07
CA ALA A 354 -4.53 -8.15 -1.05
C ALA A 354 -4.36 -7.42 0.30
N ILE A 355 -5.46 -7.00 0.95
CA ILE A 355 -5.42 -6.42 2.31
C ILE A 355 -4.83 -7.43 3.31
N TYR A 356 -5.28 -8.69 3.28
CA TYR A 356 -4.75 -9.74 4.16
C TYR A 356 -3.28 -10.07 3.88
N VAL A 357 -2.84 -9.99 2.62
CA VAL A 357 -1.41 -10.10 2.28
C VAL A 357 -0.63 -8.94 2.92
N TYR A 358 -1.10 -7.70 2.80
CA TYR A 358 -0.43 -6.55 3.43
C TYR A 358 -0.36 -6.65 4.95
N ILE A 359 -1.40 -7.19 5.59
CA ILE A 359 -1.40 -7.47 7.03
C ILE A 359 -0.43 -8.61 7.39
N ALA A 360 -0.31 -9.65 6.58
CA ALA A 360 0.68 -10.70 6.86
C ALA A 360 2.11 -10.22 6.61
N LEU A 361 2.32 -9.33 5.65
CA LEU A 361 3.62 -8.73 5.39
C LEU A 361 4.02 -7.72 6.47
N SER A 362 3.08 -7.11 7.19
CA SER A 362 3.38 -6.14 8.27
C SER A 362 4.11 -6.75 9.46
N ILE A 363 4.15 -8.08 9.56
CA ILE A 363 4.91 -8.80 10.60
C ILE A 363 6.38 -8.36 10.60
N VAL A 364 6.96 -8.15 9.40
CA VAL A 364 8.40 -7.96 9.20
C VAL A 364 8.75 -6.74 8.34
N GLU A 365 7.75 -5.97 7.92
CA GLU A 365 7.89 -4.90 6.92
C GLU A 365 6.88 -3.77 7.15
N ILE A 366 7.15 -2.58 6.63
CA ILE A 366 6.23 -1.44 6.74
C ILE A 366 5.27 -1.42 5.56
N THR A 367 4.03 -1.86 5.79
CA THR A 367 3.04 -1.99 4.72
C THR A 367 1.85 -1.02 4.85
N PHE A 368 1.64 -0.42 6.03
CA PHE A 368 0.44 0.38 6.35
C PHE A 368 0.55 1.87 6.01
N ARG A 369 1.53 2.26 5.19
CA ARG A 369 1.57 3.58 4.55
C ARG A 369 0.57 3.63 3.39
N GLN A 370 0.84 4.47 2.39
CA GLN A 370 -0.04 4.72 1.23
C GLN A 370 -0.51 3.45 0.49
N GLY A 371 0.32 2.39 0.46
CA GLY A 371 0.01 1.13 -0.21
C GLY A 371 -1.27 0.45 0.30
N MET A 372 -1.43 0.31 1.62
CA MET A 372 -2.63 -0.32 2.20
C MET A 372 -3.91 0.47 1.88
N TYR A 373 -3.84 1.80 1.94
CA TYR A 373 -4.98 2.68 1.67
C TYR A 373 -5.47 2.61 0.22
N ILE A 374 -4.58 2.32 -0.75
CA ILE A 374 -4.98 2.03 -2.13
C ILE A 374 -5.94 0.83 -2.16
N TYR A 375 -5.63 -0.26 -1.46
CA TYR A 375 -6.50 -1.43 -1.42
C TYR A 375 -7.80 -1.19 -0.64
N PHE A 376 -7.76 -0.38 0.42
CA PHE A 376 -8.97 0.04 1.14
C PHE A 376 -9.92 0.77 0.20
N LEU A 377 -9.43 1.78 -0.50
CA LEU A 377 -10.27 2.64 -1.34
C LEU A 377 -10.66 1.96 -2.66
N LEU A 378 -9.85 1.05 -3.21
CA LEU A 378 -10.27 0.17 -4.31
C LEU A 378 -11.38 -0.80 -3.88
N THR A 379 -11.32 -1.33 -2.65
CA THR A 379 -12.38 -2.20 -2.10
C THR A 379 -13.68 -1.42 -1.94
N LEU A 380 -13.62 -0.21 -1.40
CA LEU A 380 -14.78 0.68 -1.25
C LEU A 380 -15.35 1.12 -2.60
N LEU A 381 -14.50 1.49 -3.57
CA LEU A 381 -14.93 1.80 -4.93
C LEU A 381 -15.74 0.65 -5.55
N CYS A 382 -15.28 -0.60 -5.37
CA CYS A 382 -16.02 -1.77 -5.83
C CYS A 382 -17.39 -1.86 -5.15
N SER A 383 -17.47 -1.68 -3.83
CA SER A 383 -18.71 -1.75 -3.06
C SER A 383 -19.70 -0.67 -3.49
N TRP A 384 -19.21 0.56 -3.61
CA TRP A 384 -19.98 1.71 -4.04
C TRP A 384 -20.51 1.56 -5.46
N SER A 385 -19.71 0.99 -6.37
CA SER A 385 -20.11 0.77 -7.76
C SER A 385 -21.18 -0.31 -7.92
N ILE A 386 -21.26 -1.26 -6.99
CA ILE A 386 -22.33 -2.28 -6.96
C ILE A 386 -23.61 -1.65 -6.45
N GLU A 387 -23.54 -0.94 -5.32
CA GLU A 387 -24.70 -0.25 -4.73
C GLU A 387 -25.37 0.71 -5.71
N ARG A 388 -24.58 1.48 -6.47
CA ARG A 388 -25.10 2.35 -7.53
C ARG A 388 -25.79 1.60 -8.67
N ARG A 389 -25.28 0.42 -9.05
CA ARG A 389 -25.91 -0.40 -10.10
C ARG A 389 -27.21 -1.06 -9.66
N ASN A 390 -27.44 -1.19 -8.36
CA ASN A 390 -28.67 -1.76 -7.81
C ASN A 390 -29.75 -0.69 -7.59
N ASN A 391 -29.38 0.60 -7.55
CA ASN A 391 -30.28 1.74 -7.33
C ASN A 391 -30.69 2.45 -8.64
N VAL A 392 -30.15 2.03 -9.79
CA VAL A 392 -30.52 2.47 -11.15
C VAL A 392 -31.17 1.29 -11.83
#